data_AF-A0A3A8KKZ5-F1
#
_entry.id   AF-A0A3A8KKZ5-F1
#
_cell.length_a   1.000
_cell.length_b   1.000
_cell.length_c   1.000
_cell.angle_alpha   90.00
_cell.angle_beta   90.00
_cell.angle_gamma   90.00
#
_symmetry.space_group_name_H-M   'P 1'
#
loop_
_entity.id
_entity.type
_entity.pdbx_description
1 polymer ?
#
loop_
_entity_poly.entity_id
_entity_poly.type
_entity_poly.pdbx_seq_one_letter_code
_entity_poly.pdbx_strand_id
1 'polypeptide(L)'
;MDSETCCIEAHPGNPAACGLTAAEAATLMAAGVGATGTHGQEEVWDDSHNADLPEWKRECIRFYGDCKAQPGWKGPCYDCMRQCEGQKEWPLDMCRPGRRTRRP
;
A
#
# COMPACT_ATOMS: atom_id res chain seq x y z
N MET A 1 10.83 8.35 -17.58
CA MET A 1 10.35 7.00 -17.91
C MET A 1 11.24 6.53 -19.04
N ASP A 2 12.02 5.50 -18.74
CA ASP A 2 13.03 4.96 -19.62
C ASP A 2 12.32 4.10 -20.68
N SER A 3 12.57 4.37 -21.97
CA SER A 3 11.78 3.79 -23.07
C SER A 3 11.93 2.27 -23.12
N GLU A 4 13.04 1.75 -22.60
CA GLU A 4 13.35 0.33 -22.52
C GLU A 4 12.45 -0.40 -21.51
N THR A 5 12.13 0.20 -20.36
CA THR A 5 11.29 -0.44 -19.34
C THR A 5 9.84 -0.60 -19.81
N CYS A 6 9.30 0.39 -20.50
CA CYS A 6 7.95 0.32 -21.08
C CYS A 6 7.84 -0.79 -22.15
N CYS A 7 8.91 -0.99 -22.93
CA CYS A 7 8.95 -2.03 -23.95
C CYS A 7 8.99 -3.45 -23.35
N ILE A 8 9.73 -3.65 -22.25
CA ILE A 8 9.77 -4.95 -21.54
C ILE A 8 8.38 -5.30 -20.97
N GLU A 9 7.68 -4.33 -20.38
CA GLU A 9 6.32 -4.55 -19.85
C GLU A 9 5.32 -4.91 -20.96
N ALA A 10 5.46 -4.33 -22.15
CA ALA A 10 4.64 -4.65 -23.31
C ALA A 10 4.95 -6.03 -23.94
N HIS A 11 6.16 -6.55 -23.74
CA HIS A 11 6.66 -7.79 -24.34
C HIS A 11 7.26 -8.75 -23.30
N PRO A 12 6.45 -9.29 -22.37
CA PRO A 12 6.94 -10.17 -21.31
C PRO A 12 7.58 -11.44 -21.90
N GLY A 13 8.84 -11.70 -21.51
CA GLY A 13 9.58 -12.88 -21.92
C GLY A 13 10.31 -12.79 -23.26
N ASN A 14 10.25 -11.67 -23.99
CA ASN A 14 11.02 -11.46 -25.22
C ASN A 14 11.75 -10.09 -25.26
N PRO A 15 12.76 -9.89 -24.39
CA PRO A 15 13.49 -8.63 -24.29
C PRO A 15 14.32 -8.27 -25.54
N ALA A 16 14.64 -9.25 -26.39
CA ALA A 16 15.33 -9.01 -27.66
C ALA A 16 14.48 -8.17 -28.64
N ALA A 17 13.15 -8.18 -28.51
CA ALA A 17 12.25 -7.32 -29.28
C ALA A 17 12.43 -5.83 -28.96
N CYS A 18 12.98 -5.52 -27.78
CA CYS A 18 13.27 -4.17 -27.31
C CYS A 18 14.74 -3.78 -27.51
N GLY A 19 15.51 -4.58 -28.27
CA GLY A 19 16.94 -4.34 -28.52
C GLY A 19 17.85 -4.65 -27.34
N LEU A 20 17.32 -5.28 -26.28
CA LEU A 20 18.07 -5.61 -25.06
C LEU A 20 18.61 -7.05 -25.13
N THR A 21 19.83 -7.24 -24.63
CA THR A 21 20.35 -8.59 -24.41
C THR A 21 19.70 -9.22 -23.19
N ALA A 22 19.65 -10.55 -23.14
CA ALA A 22 19.05 -11.28 -22.00
C ALA A 22 19.68 -10.91 -20.65
N ALA A 23 20.97 -10.53 -20.64
CA ALA A 23 21.65 -10.05 -19.45
C ALA A 23 21.16 -8.66 -19.02
N GLU A 24 21.05 -7.70 -19.95
CA GLU A 24 20.56 -6.34 -19.66
C GLU A 24 19.12 -6.34 -19.17
N ALA A 25 18.27 -7.17 -19.79
CA ALA A 25 16.90 -7.35 -19.35
C ALA A 25 16.79 -8.04 -17.98
N ALA A 26 17.70 -8.96 -17.65
CA ALA A 26 17.74 -9.58 -16.32
C ALA A 26 18.15 -8.57 -15.25
N THR A 27 19.05 -7.62 -15.55
CA THR A 27 19.43 -6.55 -14.61
C THR A 27 18.26 -5.58 -14.36
N LEU A 28 17.53 -5.21 -15.42
CA LEU A 28 16.33 -4.38 -15.31
C LEU A 28 15.18 -5.11 -14.61
N MET A 29 14.99 -6.40 -14.89
CA MET A 29 14.00 -7.23 -14.18
C MET A 29 14.42 -7.50 -12.73
N ALA A 30 15.71 -7.61 -12.40
CA ALA A 30 16.17 -7.73 -11.01
C ALA A 30 15.97 -6.41 -10.24
N ALA A 31 16.16 -5.27 -10.88
CA ALA A 31 15.82 -3.96 -10.32
C ALA A 31 14.30 -3.77 -10.20
N GLY A 32 13.50 -4.31 -11.14
CA GLY A 32 12.04 -4.33 -11.10
C GLY A 32 11.46 -5.29 -10.05
N VAL A 33 12.10 -6.43 -9.80
CA VAL A 33 11.71 -7.40 -8.76
C VAL A 33 11.99 -6.86 -7.35
N GLY A 34 12.94 -5.94 -7.20
CA GLY A 34 13.08 -5.13 -5.98
C GLY A 34 11.92 -4.17 -5.74
N ALA A 35 11.15 -3.83 -6.79
CA ALA A 35 9.97 -2.97 -6.72
C ALA A 35 8.63 -3.75 -6.75
N THR A 36 8.65 -5.07 -7.01
CA THR A 36 7.43 -5.90 -7.08
C THR A 36 7.46 -7.04 -6.06
N GLY A 37 7.24 -6.70 -4.79
CA GLY A 37 6.44 -7.52 -3.88
C GLY A 37 7.17 -8.56 -3.05
N THR A 38 7.69 -8.16 -1.89
CA THR A 38 7.52 -8.97 -0.68
C THR A 38 6.10 -8.76 -0.13
N HIS A 39 5.13 -9.39 -0.77
CA HIS A 39 3.85 -9.74 -0.15
C HIS A 39 4.14 -10.79 0.94
N GLY A 40 4.59 -10.34 2.10
CA GLY A 40 5.06 -11.22 3.17
C GLY A 40 5.18 -10.56 4.53
N GLN A 41 4.55 -9.40 4.71
CA GLN A 41 4.45 -8.76 6.01
C GLN A 41 3.01 -8.24 6.11
N GLU A 42 2.39 -8.48 7.26
CA GLU A 42 1.13 -7.87 7.71
C GLU A 42 0.70 -6.67 6.86
N GLU A 43 -0.55 -6.67 6.39
CA GLU A 43 -1.17 -5.56 5.65
C GLU A 43 -1.30 -4.29 6.52
N VAL A 44 -0.15 -3.76 6.91
CA VAL A 44 0.10 -2.39 7.31
C VAL A 44 -0.03 -1.59 6.03
N TRP A 45 -0.96 -0.66 6.06
CA TRP A 45 -1.29 0.23 4.98
C TRP A 45 -0.06 1.11 4.78
N ASP A 46 0.78 0.74 3.81
CA ASP A 46 2.03 1.41 3.51
C ASP A 46 1.73 2.83 3.03
N ASP A 47 1.92 3.78 3.94
CA ASP A 47 1.67 5.19 3.69
C ASP A 47 2.91 5.88 3.08
N SER A 48 3.94 5.11 2.71
CA SER A 48 5.19 5.60 2.14
C SER A 48 4.97 6.41 0.85
N HIS A 49 3.89 6.15 0.11
CA HIS A 49 3.47 6.93 -1.06
C HIS A 49 2.74 8.26 -0.71
N ASN A 50 2.39 8.46 0.56
CA ASN A 50 1.63 9.59 1.08
C ASN A 50 2.46 10.50 1.99
N ALA A 51 3.80 10.45 1.89
CA ALA A 51 4.69 11.28 2.71
C ALA A 51 4.44 12.79 2.59
N ASP A 52 3.84 13.23 1.48
CA ASP A 52 3.45 14.64 1.24
C ASP A 52 2.12 15.03 1.91
N LEU A 53 1.35 14.05 2.42
CA LEU A 53 0.10 14.33 3.12
C LEU A 53 0.37 14.84 4.54
N PRO A 54 -0.48 15.75 5.04
CA PRO A 54 -0.40 16.18 6.43
C PRO A 54 -0.60 14.98 7.39
N GLU A 55 0.08 15.01 8.54
CA GLU A 55 0.11 13.89 9.51
C GLU A 55 -1.28 13.34 9.84
N TRP A 56 -2.25 14.22 10.09
CA TRP A 56 -3.61 13.81 10.40
C TRP A 56 -4.24 12.92 9.31
N LYS A 57 -3.92 13.18 8.04
CA LYS A 57 -4.49 12.44 6.90
C LYS A 57 -3.84 11.07 6.75
N ARG A 58 -2.52 10.99 7.01
CA ARG A 58 -1.79 9.72 7.09
C ARG A 58 -2.36 8.86 8.20
N GLU A 59 -2.64 9.47 9.36
CA GLU A 59 -3.26 8.79 10.49
C GLU A 59 -4.69 8.28 10.17
N CYS A 60 -5.52 9.10 9.52
CA CYS A 60 -6.84 8.67 9.04
C CYS A 60 -6.76 7.43 8.13
N ILE A 61 -5.81 7.41 7.19
CA ILE A 61 -5.63 6.32 6.22
C ILE A 61 -5.20 5.04 6.93
N ARG A 62 -4.25 5.15 7.87
CA ARG A 62 -3.80 4.03 8.69
C ARG A 62 -4.96 3.43 9.49
N PHE A 63 -5.74 4.25 10.20
CA PHE A 63 -6.86 3.77 11.00
C PHE A 63 -8.01 3.23 10.16
N TYR A 64 -8.32 3.84 9.01
CA TYR A 64 -9.27 3.29 8.06
C TYR A 64 -8.85 1.88 7.64
N GLY A 65 -7.55 1.73 7.39
CA GLY A 65 -6.98 0.48 7.02
C GLY A 65 -7.08 -0.60 8.09
N ASP A 66 -6.65 -0.27 9.30
CA ASP A 66 -6.79 -1.13 10.47
C ASP A 66 -8.26 -1.50 10.72
N CYS A 67 -9.19 -0.56 10.55
CA CYS A 67 -10.63 -0.80 10.67
C CYS A 67 -11.15 -1.86 9.68
N LYS A 68 -10.58 -1.90 8.47
CA LYS A 68 -10.96 -2.84 7.41
C LYS A 68 -10.28 -4.20 7.53
N ALA A 69 -9.02 -4.23 7.95
CA ALA A 69 -8.18 -5.42 7.94
C ALA A 69 -8.12 -6.14 9.29
N GLN A 70 -8.11 -5.42 10.42
CA GLN A 70 -7.94 -6.05 11.73
C GLN A 70 -9.26 -6.59 12.29
N PRO A 71 -9.32 -7.88 12.67
CA PRO A 71 -10.48 -8.44 13.34
C PRO A 71 -10.66 -7.77 14.72
N GLY A 72 -11.88 -7.36 15.02
CA GLY A 72 -12.26 -6.76 16.30
C GLY A 72 -12.46 -5.25 16.27
N TRP A 73 -12.01 -4.55 15.22
CA TRP A 73 -12.41 -3.16 15.01
C TRP A 73 -13.94 -3.02 14.95
N LYS A 74 -14.45 -1.95 15.55
CA LYS A 74 -15.89 -1.65 15.61
C LYS A 74 -16.16 -0.32 14.95
N GLY A 75 -17.29 -0.23 14.24
CA GLY A 75 -17.79 1.00 13.64
C GLY A 75 -17.82 0.98 12.10
N PRO A 76 -18.55 1.91 11.46
CA PRO A 76 -18.60 2.03 10.01
C PRO A 76 -17.33 2.70 9.47
N CYS A 77 -16.32 1.91 9.07
CA CYS A 77 -15.00 2.42 8.67
C CYS A 77 -15.05 3.53 7.60
N TYR A 78 -15.94 3.42 6.61
CA TYR A 78 -16.11 4.43 5.56
C TYR A 78 -16.64 5.77 6.10
N ASP A 79 -17.65 5.76 6.98
CA ASP A 79 -18.16 6.99 7.59
C ASP A 79 -17.15 7.62 8.54
N CYS A 80 -16.38 6.80 9.24
CA CYS A 80 -15.30 7.29 10.09
C CYS A 80 -14.18 7.95 9.30
N MET A 81 -13.83 7.43 8.12
CA MET A 81 -12.89 8.07 7.21
C MET A 81 -13.42 9.43 6.74
N ARG A 82 -14.69 9.53 6.32
CA ARG A 82 -15.31 10.82 5.93
C ARG A 82 -15.31 11.84 7.08
N GLN A 83 -15.61 11.41 8.29
CA GLN A 83 -15.50 12.24 9.49
C GLN A 83 -14.06 12.68 9.76
N CYS A 84 -13.10 11.76 9.60
CA CYS A 84 -11.69 12.04 9.77
C CYS A 84 -11.20 13.11 8.78
N GLU A 85 -11.67 13.10 7.54
CA GLU A 85 -11.37 14.15 6.56
C GLU A 85 -11.95 15.52 6.94
N GLY A 86 -13.14 15.55 7.56
CA GLY A 86 -13.78 16.79 7.99
C GLY A 86 -13.16 17.38 9.27
N GLN A 87 -12.90 16.55 10.27
CA GLN A 87 -12.40 16.96 11.58
C GLN A 87 -10.88 16.93 11.69
N LYS A 88 -10.20 16.31 10.71
CA LYS A 88 -8.75 16.08 10.70
C LYS A 88 -8.28 15.22 11.88
N GLU A 89 -9.14 14.33 12.35
CA GLU A 89 -8.86 13.43 13.47
C GLU A 89 -9.76 12.20 13.38
N TRP A 90 -9.20 11.01 13.65
CA TRP A 90 -9.97 9.78 13.55
C TRP A 90 -10.97 9.67 14.72
N PRO A 91 -12.26 9.43 14.44
CA PRO A 91 -13.29 9.43 15.49
C PRO A 91 -13.23 8.14 16.33
N LEU A 92 -12.32 8.07 17.29
CA LEU A 92 -12.11 6.91 18.18
C LEU A 92 -13.33 6.56 19.04
N ASP A 93 -14.27 7.48 19.25
CA ASP A 93 -15.51 7.16 19.95
C ASP A 93 -16.43 6.27 19.10
N MET A 94 -16.43 6.49 17.78
CA MET A 94 -17.28 5.82 16.81
C MET A 94 -16.60 4.60 16.17
N CYS A 95 -15.34 4.77 15.75
CA CYS A 95 -14.51 3.72 15.17
C CYS A 95 -13.27 3.49 16.01
N ARG A 96 -13.26 2.38 16.76
CA ARG A 96 -12.13 2.03 17.63
C ARG A 96 -11.63 0.62 17.38
N PRO A 97 -10.33 0.38 17.62
CA PRO A 97 -9.84 -0.96 17.76
C PRO A 97 -10.64 -1.66 18.86
N GLY A 98 -11.13 -2.86 18.57
CA GLY A 98 -11.71 -3.70 19.61
C GLY A 98 -10.68 -3.96 20.69
N ARG A 99 -11.14 -4.17 21.93
CA ARG A 99 -10.25 -4.76 22.94
C ARG A 99 -9.76 -6.07 22.36
N ARG A 100 -8.46 -6.18 22.08
CA ARG A 100 -7.83 -7.47 21.80
C ARG A 100 -8.05 -8.30 23.06
N THR A 101 -9.07 -9.16 23.08
CA THR A 101 -9.12 -10.22 24.06
C THR A 101 -7.94 -11.12 23.70
N ARG A 102 -6.79 -10.91 24.37
CA ARG A 102 -5.75 -11.93 24.41
C ARG A 102 -6.42 -13.14 25.05
N ARG A 103 -6.88 -14.07 24.22
CA ARG A 103 -7.37 -15.35 24.69
C ARG A 103 -6.14 -16.09 25.23
N PRO A 104 -6.13 -16.49 26.51
CA PRO A 104 -4.98 -17.16 27.13
C PRO A 104 -4.67 -18.49 26.47
#